data_AF-A0A1K1NNG6-F1
#
_entry.id   AF-A0A1K1NNG6-F1
#
_cell.length_a   1.000
_cell.length_b   1.000
_cell.length_c   1.000
_cell.angle_alpha   90.00
_cell.angle_beta   90.00
_cell.angle_gamma   90.00
#
_symmetry.space_group_name_H-M   'P 1'
#
loop_
_entity.id
_entity.type
_entity.pdbx_description
1 polymer ?
#
loop_
_entity_poly.entity_id
_entity_poly.type
_entity_poly.pdbx_seq_one_letter_code
_entity_poly.pdbx_strand_id
1 'polypeptide(L)'
;MDKKRVIALILAAAGLQCLAGCGKNKDDNMPIYAETPVETTTEPPVGGADISGDNYDSEAYQAKINDHIQAAELTDATLVLGSVGKDIISPEEGAEDSGLGTYRVSSSGVKLYYDETVFPAELMLTLEKYFTSFPSADYATYSRCVFPSYITEMESFLKNNYNYDLKTSFSKQCSSLADKMKGDYRITRIKLEEAPVYEEGKDNIENYFSSLNEVFEKDYLSQVREESEELIDACFYVMAEDPYGKEQMLVAEYEIVFAVKDGKYYTFG
;
A
#
# COMPACT_ATOMS: atom_id res chain seq x y z
N MET A 1 30.29 -6.56 0.43
CA MET A 1 29.03 -5.91 0.84
C MET A 1 28.40 -6.81 1.88
N ASP A 2 28.23 -6.32 3.11
CA ASP A 2 27.76 -7.17 4.22
C ASP A 2 26.33 -7.67 3.98
N LYS A 3 26.05 -8.93 4.31
CA LYS A 3 24.73 -9.56 4.11
C LYS A 3 23.61 -8.76 4.78
N LYS A 4 23.90 -8.13 5.93
CA LYS A 4 23.04 -7.18 6.65
C LYS A 4 22.63 -5.95 5.83
N ARG A 5 23.56 -5.40 5.02
CA ARG A 5 23.28 -4.23 4.16
C ARG A 5 22.39 -4.58 2.97
N VAL A 6 22.39 -5.83 2.52
CA VAL A 6 21.55 -6.31 1.40
C VAL A 6 20.11 -6.53 1.86
N ILE A 7 19.89 -7.17 3.01
CA ILE A 7 18.55 -7.42 3.56
C ILE A 7 17.84 -6.10 3.91
N ALA A 8 18.56 -5.15 4.50
CA ALA A 8 17.97 -3.86 4.82
C ALA A 8 17.76 -2.92 3.60
N LEU A 9 18.51 -3.11 2.51
CA LEU A 9 18.18 -2.47 1.23
C LEU A 9 16.87 -3.04 0.67
N ILE A 10 16.57 -4.33 0.90
CA ILE A 10 15.31 -4.95 0.46
C ILE A 10 14.13 -4.50 1.33
N LEU A 11 14.32 -4.20 2.62
CA LEU A 11 13.25 -3.69 3.51
C LEU A 11 13.07 -2.16 3.43
N ALA A 12 14.15 -1.38 3.34
CA ALA A 12 14.06 0.08 3.09
C ALA A 12 13.73 0.41 1.61
N ALA A 13 13.95 -0.53 0.69
CA ALA A 13 13.45 -0.52 -0.68
C ALA A 13 12.35 -1.59 -0.92
N ALA A 14 11.68 -2.03 0.16
CA ALA A 14 10.41 -2.77 0.04
C ALA A 14 9.27 -1.88 -0.49
N GLY A 15 9.59 -0.62 -0.83
CA GLY A 15 9.00 0.04 -1.99
C GLY A 15 9.22 -0.78 -3.26
N LEU A 16 8.47 -1.88 -3.41
CA LEU A 16 8.04 -2.43 -4.68
C LEU A 16 9.11 -2.74 -5.74
N GLN A 17 10.38 -2.97 -5.36
CA GLN A 17 11.44 -3.33 -6.31
C GLN A 17 11.43 -4.80 -6.77
N CYS A 18 10.45 -5.61 -6.35
CA CYS A 18 10.34 -7.02 -6.73
C CYS A 18 9.07 -7.35 -7.51
N LEU A 19 8.77 -6.67 -8.63
CA LEU A 19 7.71 -7.11 -9.56
C LEU A 19 8.15 -6.99 -11.03
N ALA A 20 9.15 -7.79 -11.41
CA ALA A 20 9.44 -8.09 -12.81
C ALA A 20 8.53 -9.22 -13.29
N GLY A 21 7.28 -8.90 -13.61
CA GLY A 21 6.33 -9.80 -14.29
C GLY A 21 6.30 -9.51 -15.79
N CYS A 22 7.07 -10.26 -16.58
CA CYS A 22 7.01 -10.23 -18.05
C CYS A 22 5.68 -10.80 -18.55
N GLY A 23 4.75 -9.94 -18.98
CA GLY A 23 3.54 -10.31 -19.73
C GLY A 23 3.64 -9.85 -21.19
N LYS A 24 3.51 -10.78 -22.14
CA LYS A 24 3.62 -10.55 -23.59
C LYS A 24 2.46 -9.69 -24.13
N ASN A 25 2.79 -8.75 -25.01
CA ASN A 25 1.86 -7.94 -25.81
C ASN A 25 0.78 -8.77 -26.51
N LYS A 26 -0.47 -8.31 -26.40
CA LYS A 26 -1.46 -8.40 -27.48
C LYS A 26 -2.25 -7.09 -27.51
N ASP A 27 -2.27 -6.48 -28.69
CA ASP A 27 -3.21 -5.42 -29.06
C ASP A 27 -4.64 -5.93 -28.92
N ASP A 28 -5.58 -5.09 -28.47
CA ASP A 28 -6.91 -4.94 -29.08
C ASP A 28 -7.69 -3.76 -28.47
N ASN A 29 -8.47 -3.11 -29.34
CA ASN A 29 -9.34 -1.93 -29.11
C ASN A 29 -10.20 -1.99 -27.84
N MET A 30 -10.28 -0.87 -27.10
CA MET A 30 -11.25 -0.66 -26.01
C MET A 30 -12.42 0.25 -26.43
N PRO A 31 -13.66 -0.03 -25.99
CA PRO A 31 -14.79 0.88 -26.12
C PRO A 31 -14.77 1.97 -25.05
N ILE A 32 -15.32 3.12 -25.41
CA ILE A 32 -15.47 4.32 -24.56
C ILE A 32 -16.58 4.06 -23.53
N TYR A 33 -16.23 4.06 -22.24
CA TYR A 33 -17.23 4.09 -21.16
C TYR A 33 -17.40 5.50 -20.62
N ALA A 34 -18.67 5.85 -20.39
CA ALA A 34 -19.14 7.18 -20.07
C ALA A 34 -18.78 7.62 -18.65
N GLU A 35 -18.33 8.86 -18.55
CA GLU A 35 -18.07 9.60 -17.32
C GLU A 35 -19.37 9.72 -16.50
N THR A 36 -19.40 9.09 -15.32
CA THR A 36 -20.28 9.55 -14.23
C THR A 36 -19.37 9.86 -13.05
N PRO A 37 -19.19 11.15 -12.68
CA PRO A 37 -18.29 11.51 -11.59
C PRO A 37 -18.96 11.13 -10.27
N VAL A 38 -18.45 10.07 -9.64
CA VAL A 38 -18.64 9.84 -8.21
C VAL A 38 -17.71 10.82 -7.51
N GLU A 39 -18.24 11.69 -6.64
CA GLU A 39 -17.42 12.53 -5.75
C GLU A 39 -16.52 11.61 -4.91
N THR A 40 -15.25 11.51 -5.29
CA THR A 40 -14.25 10.72 -4.59
C THR A 40 -13.66 11.54 -3.45
N THR A 41 -13.72 11.01 -2.23
CA THR A 41 -13.15 11.64 -1.02
C THR A 41 -11.65 11.39 -0.85
N THR A 42 -10.95 10.96 -1.90
CA THR A 42 -9.49 10.79 -1.91
C THR A 42 -8.83 12.09 -2.27
N GLU A 43 -7.79 12.47 -1.53
CA GLU A 43 -6.94 13.56 -1.96
C GLU A 43 -6.40 13.30 -3.37
N PRO A 44 -6.35 14.32 -4.23
CA PRO A 44 -5.82 14.16 -5.57
C PRO A 44 -4.34 13.76 -5.53
N PRO A 45 -3.85 13.07 -6.56
CA PRO A 45 -2.42 12.81 -6.70
C PRO A 45 -1.59 14.12 -6.64
N VAL A 46 -0.38 14.02 -6.07
CA VAL A 46 0.45 15.19 -5.73
C VAL A 46 1.13 15.83 -6.95
N GLY A 47 1.31 15.08 -8.04
CA GLY A 47 2.08 15.51 -9.19
C GLY A 47 1.36 16.54 -10.03
N GLY A 48 0.10 16.29 -10.37
CA GLY A 48 -0.65 17.09 -11.33
C GLY A 48 -0.43 16.65 -12.77
N ALA A 49 -1.44 16.91 -13.60
CA ALA A 49 -1.47 16.50 -15.00
C ALA A 49 -0.37 17.15 -15.87
N ASP A 50 0.20 18.27 -15.43
CA ASP A 50 1.26 19.01 -16.12
C ASP A 50 2.61 18.27 -16.16
N ILE A 51 2.86 17.39 -15.19
CA ILE A 51 4.12 16.63 -15.05
C ILE A 51 3.88 15.13 -15.00
N SER A 52 2.79 14.66 -15.61
CA SER A 52 2.38 13.26 -15.69
C SER A 52 2.21 12.80 -17.14
N GLY A 53 2.18 11.49 -17.36
CA GLY A 53 2.04 10.86 -18.67
C GLY A 53 3.24 11.17 -19.57
N ASP A 54 2.97 11.68 -20.78
CA ASP A 54 4.02 12.01 -21.76
C ASP A 54 4.94 13.16 -21.28
N ASN A 55 4.46 13.97 -20.33
CA ASN A 55 5.22 15.05 -19.71
C ASN A 55 5.87 14.63 -18.39
N TYR A 56 5.94 13.33 -18.10
CA TYR A 56 6.47 12.86 -16.83
C TYR A 56 7.90 13.31 -16.60
N ASP A 57 8.07 14.17 -15.59
CA ASP A 57 9.34 14.68 -15.11
C ASP A 57 9.56 14.16 -13.68
N SER A 58 10.40 13.12 -13.56
CA SER A 58 10.69 12.45 -12.29
C SER A 58 11.28 13.41 -11.25
N GLU A 59 12.13 14.37 -11.66
CA GLU A 59 12.74 15.32 -10.73
C GLU A 59 11.71 16.35 -10.23
N ALA A 60 10.89 16.90 -11.13
CA ALA A 60 9.83 17.82 -10.76
C ALA A 60 8.75 17.14 -9.89
N TYR A 61 8.40 15.89 -10.20
CA TYR A 61 7.44 15.11 -9.42
C TYR A 61 7.99 14.82 -8.02
N GLN A 62 9.26 14.42 -7.91
CA GLN A 62 9.92 14.23 -6.62
C GLN A 62 9.98 15.51 -5.78
N ALA A 63 10.18 16.67 -6.39
CA ALA A 63 10.12 17.95 -5.69
C ALA A 63 8.73 18.20 -5.08
N LYS A 64 7.64 17.99 -5.85
CA LYS A 64 6.27 18.12 -5.33
C LYS A 64 5.97 17.15 -4.19
N ILE A 65 6.39 15.89 -4.30
CA ILE A 65 6.29 14.89 -3.22
C ILE A 65 6.97 15.42 -1.94
N ASN A 66 8.22 15.88 -2.06
CA ASN A 66 9.00 16.35 -0.92
C ASN A 66 8.34 17.57 -0.26
N ASP A 67 7.92 18.56 -1.05
CA ASP A 67 7.25 19.75 -0.53
C ASP A 67 5.97 19.39 0.24
N HIS A 68 5.17 18.46 -0.29
CA HIS A 68 3.94 18.00 0.33
C HIS A 68 4.20 17.26 1.66
N ILE A 69 5.14 16.30 1.68
CA ILE A 69 5.51 15.53 2.88
C ILE A 69 6.14 16.43 3.96
N GLN A 70 6.93 17.43 3.57
CA GLN A 70 7.52 18.37 4.53
C GLN A 70 6.45 19.28 5.14
N ALA A 71 5.43 19.68 4.36
CA ALA A 71 4.30 20.45 4.85
C ALA A 71 3.30 19.64 5.69
N ALA A 72 3.36 18.29 5.66
CA ALA A 72 2.44 17.43 6.38
C ALA A 72 2.51 17.64 7.92
N GLU A 73 1.38 18.02 8.50
CA GLU A 73 1.18 18.12 9.94
C GLU A 73 0.68 16.79 10.50
N LEU A 74 1.41 16.24 11.48
CA LEU A 74 1.00 15.02 12.16
C LEU A 74 -0.03 15.33 13.24
N THR A 75 -1.02 14.44 13.38
CA THR A 75 -2.10 14.58 14.36
C THR A 75 -2.41 13.23 15.01
N ASP A 76 -2.74 13.28 16.30
CA ASP A 76 -3.22 12.12 17.08
C ASP A 76 -4.72 11.87 16.87
N ALA A 77 -5.38 12.68 16.02
CA ALA A 77 -6.78 12.46 15.68
C ALA A 77 -7.00 11.08 15.06
N THR A 78 -8.12 10.45 15.42
CA THR A 78 -8.48 9.14 14.89
C THR A 78 -8.62 9.22 13.37
N LEU A 79 -8.02 8.24 12.68
CA LEU A 79 -8.08 8.12 11.23
C LEU A 79 -9.52 7.89 10.79
N VAL A 80 -10.01 8.70 9.85
CA VAL A 80 -11.32 8.52 9.24
C VAL A 80 -11.18 7.55 8.06
N LEU A 81 -11.63 6.31 8.27
CA LEU A 81 -11.48 5.23 7.29
C LEU A 81 -12.40 5.37 6.06
N GLY A 82 -13.60 5.93 6.25
CA GLY A 82 -14.64 5.95 5.23
C GLY A 82 -15.67 4.85 5.48
N SER A 83 -16.30 4.34 4.43
CA SER A 83 -17.29 3.25 4.53
C SER A 83 -17.23 2.32 3.33
N VAL A 84 -17.68 1.09 3.53
CA VAL A 84 -17.86 0.11 2.45
C VAL A 84 -19.32 0.09 2.03
N GLY A 85 -19.57 0.10 0.71
CA GLY A 85 -20.89 -0.01 0.13
C GLY A 85 -21.64 -1.29 0.54
N LYS A 86 -22.96 -1.19 0.66
CA LYS A 86 -23.82 -2.30 1.11
C LYS A 86 -24.06 -3.37 0.06
N ASP A 87 -23.84 -3.05 -1.21
CA ASP A 87 -24.07 -3.96 -2.30
C ASP A 87 -22.82 -4.82 -2.55
N ILE A 88 -23.04 -6.13 -2.62
CA ILE A 88 -22.04 -7.09 -3.11
C ILE A 88 -22.17 -7.14 -4.62
N ILE A 89 -21.08 -6.93 -5.33
CA ILE A 89 -21.04 -6.84 -6.78
C ILE A 89 -20.24 -8.02 -7.32
N SER A 90 -20.83 -8.73 -8.29
CA SER A 90 -20.12 -9.72 -9.09
C SER A 90 -19.58 -9.04 -10.35
N PRO A 91 -18.30 -9.20 -10.70
CA PRO A 91 -17.79 -8.76 -11.99
C PRO A 91 -18.59 -9.37 -13.15
N GLU A 92 -18.68 -8.64 -14.26
CA GLU A 92 -19.33 -9.14 -15.46
C GLU A 92 -18.57 -10.33 -16.07
N GLU A 93 -19.29 -11.25 -16.69
CA GLU A 93 -18.67 -12.40 -17.35
C GLU A 93 -17.76 -11.93 -18.51
N GLY A 94 -16.50 -12.36 -18.49
CA GLY A 94 -15.50 -11.97 -19.49
C GLY A 94 -14.79 -10.64 -19.21
N ALA A 95 -15.13 -9.93 -18.12
CA ALA A 95 -14.36 -8.78 -17.65
C ALA A 95 -12.98 -9.22 -17.11
N GLU A 96 -12.01 -8.31 -17.11
CA GLU A 96 -10.65 -8.58 -16.61
C GLU A 96 -10.61 -9.00 -15.13
N ASP A 97 -11.59 -8.57 -14.32
CA ASP A 97 -11.78 -8.97 -12.91
C ASP A 97 -12.66 -10.21 -12.70
N SER A 98 -13.17 -10.86 -13.73
CA SER A 98 -14.11 -11.98 -13.60
C SER A 98 -13.62 -13.16 -12.74
N GLY A 99 -12.30 -13.34 -12.60
CA GLY A 99 -11.69 -14.37 -11.76
C GLY A 99 -11.40 -13.96 -10.31
N LEU A 100 -11.66 -12.71 -9.91
CA LEU A 100 -11.26 -12.18 -8.60
C LEU A 100 -12.29 -12.40 -7.49
N GLY A 101 -13.49 -12.88 -7.83
CA GLY A 101 -14.61 -13.03 -6.91
C GLY A 101 -15.47 -11.77 -6.81
N THR A 102 -16.34 -11.73 -5.80
CA THR A 102 -17.21 -10.58 -5.54
C THR A 102 -16.45 -9.46 -4.84
N TYR A 103 -16.91 -8.23 -5.01
CA TYR A 103 -16.35 -7.05 -4.35
C TYR A 103 -17.43 -6.13 -3.82
N ARG A 104 -17.01 -5.19 -2.96
CA ARG A 104 -17.79 -4.01 -2.59
C ARG A 104 -17.02 -2.76 -3.02
N VAL A 105 -17.71 -1.63 -3.14
CA VAL A 105 -17.07 -0.35 -3.49
C VAL A 105 -16.97 0.51 -2.23
N SER A 106 -15.78 1.01 -1.92
CA SER A 106 -15.59 1.95 -0.81
C SER A 106 -16.19 3.32 -1.12
N SER A 107 -16.34 4.17 -0.11
CA SER A 107 -16.75 5.57 -0.30
C SER A 107 -15.76 6.40 -1.13
N SER A 108 -14.55 5.89 -1.39
CA SER A 108 -13.58 6.53 -2.29
C SER A 108 -13.67 6.01 -3.73
N GLY A 109 -14.53 5.03 -4.01
CA GLY A 109 -14.66 4.42 -5.34
C GLY A 109 -13.71 3.24 -5.61
N VAL A 110 -12.92 2.79 -4.63
CA VAL A 110 -12.05 1.61 -4.78
C VAL A 110 -12.87 0.32 -4.69
N LYS A 111 -12.62 -0.62 -5.61
CA LYS A 111 -13.17 -1.98 -5.54
C LYS A 111 -12.39 -2.81 -4.52
N LEU A 112 -13.08 -3.28 -3.48
CA LEU A 112 -12.51 -4.05 -2.38
C LEU A 112 -12.96 -5.51 -2.48
N TYR A 113 -12.02 -6.41 -2.76
CA TYR A 113 -12.23 -7.86 -2.88
C TYR A 113 -11.70 -8.54 -1.60
N TYR A 114 -12.59 -9.04 -0.76
CA TYR A 114 -12.21 -9.75 0.48
C TYR A 114 -13.38 -10.61 0.98
N ASP A 115 -13.09 -11.63 1.77
CA ASP A 115 -14.09 -12.40 2.50
C ASP A 115 -14.44 -11.67 3.81
N GLU A 116 -15.65 -11.13 3.90
CA GLU A 116 -16.13 -10.39 5.09
C GLU A 116 -16.33 -11.29 6.32
N THR A 117 -16.31 -12.61 6.16
CA THR A 117 -16.33 -13.57 7.28
C THR A 117 -14.94 -13.81 7.87
N VAL A 118 -13.89 -13.46 7.13
CA VAL A 118 -12.48 -13.61 7.52
C VAL A 118 -11.88 -12.27 7.91
N PHE A 119 -12.05 -11.24 7.07
CA PHE A 119 -11.48 -9.92 7.28
C PHE A 119 -12.56 -8.87 7.55
N PRO A 120 -12.45 -8.09 8.63
CA PRO A 120 -13.39 -7.02 8.92
C PRO A 120 -13.21 -5.84 7.95
N ALA A 121 -14.30 -5.12 7.68
CA ALA A 121 -14.30 -3.99 6.76
C ALA A 121 -13.32 -2.89 7.18
N GLU A 122 -13.15 -2.66 8.48
CA GLU A 122 -12.22 -1.68 9.03
C GLU A 122 -10.76 -2.00 8.68
N LEU A 123 -10.37 -3.29 8.68
CA LEU A 123 -9.04 -3.72 8.24
C LEU A 123 -8.86 -3.40 6.75
N MET A 124 -9.86 -3.74 5.93
CA MET A 124 -9.82 -3.46 4.50
C MET A 124 -9.73 -1.97 4.19
N LEU A 125 -10.47 -1.14 4.92
CA LEU A 125 -10.42 0.32 4.77
C LEU A 125 -9.09 0.90 5.27
N THR A 126 -8.47 0.32 6.31
CA THR A 126 -7.09 0.70 6.70
C THR A 126 -6.11 0.42 5.58
N LEU A 127 -6.19 -0.76 4.94
CA LEU A 127 -5.32 -1.11 3.81
C LEU A 127 -5.54 -0.16 2.62
N GLU A 128 -6.79 0.21 2.35
CA GLU A 128 -7.13 1.22 1.36
C GLU A 128 -6.51 2.57 1.69
N LYS A 129 -6.61 3.04 2.93
CA LYS A 129 -5.97 4.29 3.37
C LYS A 129 -4.46 4.25 3.26
N TYR A 130 -3.84 3.12 3.58
CA TYR A 130 -2.41 2.92 3.38
C TYR A 130 -2.03 3.11 1.91
N PHE A 131 -2.70 2.42 0.97
CA PHE A 131 -2.34 2.51 -0.45
C PHE A 131 -2.74 3.83 -1.13
N THR A 132 -3.85 4.42 -0.72
CA THR A 132 -4.29 5.73 -1.25
C THR A 132 -3.47 6.89 -0.72
N SER A 133 -2.64 6.69 0.31
CA SER A 133 -1.73 7.74 0.81
C SER A 133 -0.52 8.00 -0.12
N PHE A 134 -0.12 7.02 -0.93
CA PHE A 134 1.06 7.16 -1.79
C PHE A 134 0.85 8.08 -3.01
N PRO A 135 -0.26 7.99 -3.79
CA PRO A 135 -0.46 8.90 -4.91
C PRO A 135 -0.49 10.38 -4.51
N SER A 136 -1.10 10.71 -3.36
CA SER A 136 -1.19 12.07 -2.82
C SER A 136 0.01 12.47 -1.96
N ALA A 137 0.97 11.57 -1.73
CA ALA A 137 2.07 11.76 -0.77
C ALA A 137 1.59 12.18 0.65
N ASP A 138 0.42 11.69 1.06
CA ASP A 138 -0.19 11.97 2.37
C ASP A 138 0.52 11.18 3.49
N TYR A 139 1.64 11.72 3.95
CA TYR A 139 2.43 11.12 5.01
C TYR A 139 1.66 11.00 6.34
N ALA A 140 0.73 11.92 6.62
CA ALA A 140 -0.02 11.92 7.86
C ALA A 140 -1.01 10.74 7.92
N THR A 141 -1.67 10.42 6.81
CA THR A 141 -2.50 9.20 6.70
C THR A 141 -1.65 7.95 6.69
N TYR A 142 -0.55 7.92 5.92
CA TYR A 142 0.40 6.81 5.92
C TYR A 142 0.84 6.44 7.35
N SER A 143 1.34 7.41 8.12
CA SER A 143 1.86 7.16 9.47
C SER A 143 0.78 6.69 10.45
N ARG A 144 -0.50 7.00 10.21
CA ARG A 144 -1.61 6.53 11.06
C ARG A 144 -2.07 5.11 10.71
N CYS A 145 -1.75 4.62 9.52
CA CYS A 145 -2.01 3.25 9.10
C CYS A 145 -0.89 2.29 9.56
N VAL A 146 0.30 2.80 9.86
CA VAL A 146 1.47 1.98 10.22
C VAL A 146 1.58 1.82 11.74
N PHE A 147 1.99 0.62 12.19
CA PHE A 147 2.08 0.31 13.61
C PHE A 147 3.05 1.26 14.36
N PRO A 148 2.67 1.84 15.51
CA PRO A 148 3.45 2.92 16.14
C PRO A 148 4.89 2.55 16.51
N SER A 149 5.12 1.35 17.04
CA SER A 149 6.50 0.93 17.35
C SER A 149 7.31 0.69 16.09
N TYR A 150 6.70 0.24 14.99
CA TYR A 150 7.40 0.09 13.71
C TYR A 150 7.94 1.44 13.23
N ILE A 151 7.14 2.51 13.32
CA ILE A 151 7.59 3.86 12.97
C ILE A 151 8.82 4.26 13.77
N THR A 152 8.79 4.05 15.09
CA THR A 152 9.88 4.39 16.00
C THR A 152 11.16 3.62 15.68
N GLU A 153 11.04 2.32 15.46
CA GLU A 153 12.17 1.44 15.16
C GLU A 153 12.74 1.68 13.77
N MET A 154 11.87 1.86 12.77
CA MET A 154 12.27 2.15 11.40
C MET A 154 12.94 3.51 11.30
N GLU A 155 12.44 4.54 11.98
CA GLU A 155 13.10 5.85 12.01
C GLU A 155 14.51 5.76 12.62
N SER A 156 14.65 5.03 13.73
CA SER A 156 15.95 4.78 14.36
C SER A 156 16.90 4.04 13.42
N PHE A 157 16.40 2.99 12.77
CA PHE A 157 17.15 2.20 11.81
C PHE A 157 17.64 3.03 10.62
N LEU A 158 16.75 3.79 9.98
CA LEU A 158 17.04 4.62 8.81
C LEU A 158 18.07 5.72 9.15
N LYS A 159 17.91 6.38 10.30
CA LYS A 159 18.83 7.42 10.76
C LYS A 159 20.23 6.87 11.01
N ASN A 160 20.33 5.73 11.69
CA ASN A 160 21.62 5.14 12.07
C ASN A 160 22.37 4.52 10.88
N ASN A 161 21.66 3.99 9.88
CA ASN A 161 22.28 3.22 8.79
C ASN A 161 22.36 3.97 7.46
N TYR A 162 21.47 4.94 7.23
CA TYR A 162 21.37 5.65 5.94
C TYR A 162 21.33 7.17 6.06
N ASN A 163 21.32 7.71 7.28
CA ASN A 163 21.33 9.15 7.55
C ASN A 163 20.13 9.88 6.90
N TYR A 164 18.96 9.25 6.90
CA TYR A 164 17.68 9.88 6.53
C TYR A 164 16.55 9.36 7.42
N ASP A 165 15.40 10.05 7.41
CA ASP A 165 14.22 9.78 8.26
C ASP A 165 13.11 9.01 7.55
N LEU A 166 12.05 8.64 8.28
CA LEU A 166 10.93 7.90 7.71
C LEU A 166 10.19 8.71 6.63
N LYS A 167 10.09 10.05 6.76
CA LYS A 167 9.54 10.93 5.71
C LYS A 167 10.29 10.79 4.39
N THR A 168 11.63 10.76 4.44
CA THR A 168 12.47 10.55 3.26
C THR A 168 12.29 9.14 2.68
N SER A 169 12.09 8.12 3.52
CA SER A 169 11.76 6.77 3.06
C SER A 169 10.42 6.75 2.29
N PHE A 170 9.38 7.33 2.89
CA PHE A 170 8.06 7.42 2.27
C PHE A 170 8.08 8.23 0.96
N SER A 171 8.83 9.33 0.91
CA SER A 171 9.04 10.10 -0.32
C SER A 171 9.64 9.23 -1.45
N LYS A 172 10.68 8.44 -1.15
CA LYS A 172 11.28 7.52 -2.13
C LYS A 172 10.30 6.46 -2.61
N GLN A 173 9.45 5.94 -1.73
CA GLN A 173 8.40 5.01 -2.11
C GLN A 173 7.37 5.66 -3.04
N CYS A 174 6.89 6.86 -2.71
CA CYS A 174 5.98 7.64 -3.56
C CYS A 174 6.58 7.89 -4.95
N SER A 175 7.84 8.34 -5.01
CA SER A 175 8.55 8.58 -6.28
C SER A 175 8.70 7.29 -7.09
N SER A 176 9.08 6.17 -6.46
CA SER A 176 9.24 4.89 -7.15
C SER A 176 7.92 4.40 -7.75
N LEU A 177 6.78 4.64 -7.09
CA LEU A 177 5.47 4.27 -7.61
C LEU A 177 5.05 5.21 -8.75
N ALA A 178 5.25 6.51 -8.59
CA ALA A 178 5.00 7.48 -9.66
C ALA A 178 5.87 7.19 -10.91
N ASP A 179 7.14 6.82 -10.74
CA ASP A 179 8.03 6.43 -11.85
C ASP A 179 7.49 5.23 -12.64
N LYS A 180 6.95 4.23 -11.91
CA LYS A 180 6.31 3.04 -12.49
C LYS A 180 5.04 3.41 -13.25
N MET A 181 4.27 4.37 -12.73
CA MET A 181 2.99 4.81 -13.29
C MET A 181 3.11 5.97 -14.28
N LYS A 182 4.31 6.53 -14.49
CA LYS A 182 4.54 7.75 -15.28
C LYS A 182 3.82 8.99 -14.73
N GLY A 183 3.78 9.14 -13.41
CA GLY A 183 3.22 10.31 -12.73
C GLY A 183 2.00 9.97 -11.90
N ASP A 184 0.99 10.83 -11.94
CA ASP A 184 -0.25 10.69 -11.18
C ASP A 184 -0.94 9.35 -11.45
N TYR A 185 -1.42 8.70 -10.40
CA TYR A 185 -2.16 7.45 -10.53
C TYR A 185 -3.26 7.35 -9.49
N ARG A 186 -4.22 6.47 -9.72
CA ARG A 186 -5.33 6.22 -8.79
C ARG A 186 -5.41 4.75 -8.46
N ILE A 187 -5.46 4.42 -7.17
CA ILE A 187 -5.78 3.05 -6.74
C ILE A 187 -7.21 2.73 -7.15
N THR A 188 -7.42 1.62 -7.84
CA THR A 188 -8.73 1.23 -8.37
C THR A 188 -9.27 -0.04 -7.74
N ARG A 189 -8.38 -0.98 -7.38
CA ARG A 189 -8.76 -2.26 -6.78
C ARG A 189 -7.75 -2.64 -5.70
N ILE A 190 -8.27 -3.18 -4.61
CA ILE A 190 -7.48 -3.87 -3.60
C ILE A 190 -8.14 -5.20 -3.33
N LYS A 191 -7.34 -6.26 -3.35
CA LYS A 191 -7.76 -7.61 -2.98
C LYS A 191 -6.98 -8.05 -1.75
N LEU A 192 -7.67 -8.67 -0.81
CA LEU A 192 -7.10 -9.26 0.39
C LEU A 192 -7.58 -10.71 0.53
N GLU A 193 -6.64 -11.63 0.75
CA GLU A 193 -6.88 -13.05 0.91
C GLU A 193 -6.11 -13.57 2.12
N GLU A 194 -6.51 -14.73 2.65
CA GLU A 194 -5.70 -15.45 3.64
C GLU A 194 -4.31 -15.71 3.06
N ALA A 195 -3.27 -15.51 3.87
CA ALA A 195 -1.92 -15.80 3.45
C ALA A 195 -1.76 -17.30 3.16
N PRO A 196 -1.02 -17.68 2.10
CA PRO A 196 -0.74 -19.09 1.84
C PRO A 196 0.14 -19.68 2.94
N VAL A 197 -0.12 -20.92 3.33
CA VAL A 197 0.77 -21.67 4.22
C VAL A 197 2.00 -22.11 3.42
N TYR A 198 3.14 -21.45 3.62
CA TYR A 198 4.37 -21.75 2.86
C TYR A 198 5.04 -23.05 3.31
N GLU A 199 4.98 -23.35 4.62
CA GLU A 199 5.55 -24.57 5.20
C GLU A 199 4.64 -25.10 6.30
N GLU A 200 4.25 -26.38 6.18
CA GLU A 200 3.34 -27.03 7.13
C GLU A 200 3.91 -27.00 8.55
N GLY A 201 3.12 -26.45 9.49
CA GLY A 201 3.51 -26.35 10.90
C GLY A 201 4.43 -25.18 11.24
N LYS A 202 4.74 -24.28 10.30
CA LYS A 202 5.42 -23.00 10.60
C LYS A 202 4.43 -21.84 10.58
N ASP A 203 4.64 -20.93 11.52
CA ASP A 203 3.91 -19.66 11.58
C ASP A 203 4.57 -18.64 10.63
N ASN A 204 3.84 -18.24 9.59
CA ASN A 204 4.30 -17.23 8.63
C ASN A 204 4.64 -15.91 9.32
N ILE A 205 3.94 -15.54 10.39
CA ILE A 205 4.19 -14.32 11.16
C ILE A 205 5.60 -14.33 11.76
N GLU A 206 6.07 -15.48 12.26
CA GLU A 206 7.44 -15.60 12.76
C GLU A 206 8.47 -15.36 11.65
N ASN A 207 8.20 -15.85 10.44
CA ASN A 207 9.05 -15.62 9.28
C ASN A 207 9.03 -14.14 8.85
N TYR A 208 7.85 -13.51 8.79
CA TYR A 208 7.69 -12.09 8.48
C TYR A 208 8.55 -11.22 9.42
N PHE A 209 8.38 -11.42 10.73
CA PHE A 209 9.11 -10.64 11.73
C PHE A 209 10.57 -11.03 11.88
N SER A 210 11.03 -12.19 11.39
CA SER A 210 12.45 -12.57 11.46
C SER A 210 13.35 -11.51 10.79
N SER A 211 12.91 -10.96 9.66
CA SER A 211 13.67 -9.92 8.95
C SER A 211 13.66 -8.59 9.70
N LEU A 212 12.55 -8.24 10.36
CA LEU A 212 12.46 -7.04 11.19
C LEU A 212 13.28 -7.18 12.49
N ASN A 213 13.33 -8.38 13.08
CA ASN A 213 14.19 -8.68 14.22
C ASN A 213 15.67 -8.48 13.86
N GLU A 214 16.07 -8.92 12.66
CA GLU A 214 17.44 -8.69 12.16
C GLU A 214 17.72 -7.20 11.90
N VAL A 215 16.77 -6.46 11.32
CA VAL A 215 16.92 -5.03 11.01
C VAL A 215 16.98 -4.17 12.27
N PHE A 216 16.12 -4.45 13.25
CA PHE A 216 16.06 -3.71 14.52
C PHE A 216 17.03 -4.26 15.58
N GLU A 217 17.74 -5.35 15.26
CA GLU A 217 18.68 -6.05 16.13
C GLU A 217 18.08 -6.39 17.52
N LYS A 218 16.81 -6.81 17.55
CA LYS A 218 16.05 -7.13 18.76
C LYS A 218 14.93 -8.14 18.49
N ASP A 219 14.33 -8.67 19.56
CA ASP A 219 13.11 -9.48 19.45
C ASP A 219 11.88 -8.59 19.29
N TYR A 220 11.67 -8.10 18.07
CA TYR A 220 10.60 -7.18 17.74
C TYR A 220 9.22 -7.85 17.73
N LEU A 221 9.13 -9.12 17.30
CA LEU A 221 7.86 -9.86 17.36
C LEU A 221 7.30 -9.93 18.78
N SER A 222 8.14 -10.27 19.77
CA SER A 222 7.69 -10.32 21.16
C SER A 222 7.17 -8.96 21.65
N GLN A 223 7.85 -7.87 21.29
CA GLN A 223 7.37 -6.52 21.60
C GLN A 223 6.01 -6.23 20.93
N VAL A 224 5.86 -6.57 19.65
CA VAL A 224 4.58 -6.35 18.94
C VAL A 224 3.45 -7.14 19.61
N ARG A 225 3.69 -8.40 20.01
CA ARG A 225 2.71 -9.22 20.74
C ARG A 225 2.34 -8.65 22.11
N GLU A 226 3.24 -7.93 22.77
CA GLU A 226 2.95 -7.22 24.03
C GLU A 226 2.14 -5.93 23.81
N GLU A 227 2.30 -5.31 22.64
CA GLU A 227 1.69 -4.02 22.28
C GLU A 227 0.37 -4.14 21.49
N SER A 228 -0.01 -5.35 21.08
CA SER A 228 -1.18 -5.65 20.24
C SER A 228 -2.08 -6.71 20.85
N GLU A 229 -3.34 -6.69 20.44
CA GLU A 229 -4.38 -7.64 20.83
C GLU A 229 -4.32 -8.90 19.97
N GLU A 230 -3.99 -8.74 18.69
CA GLU A 230 -3.98 -9.79 17.68
C GLU A 230 -3.02 -9.43 16.54
N LEU A 231 -2.45 -10.46 15.91
CA LEU A 231 -1.75 -10.35 14.63
C LEU A 231 -2.48 -11.18 13.57
N ILE A 232 -2.70 -10.57 12.41
CA ILE A 232 -3.43 -11.15 11.29
C ILE A 232 -2.48 -11.23 10.10
N ASP A 233 -2.33 -12.43 9.54
CA ASP A 233 -1.54 -12.69 8.34
C ASP A 233 -2.44 -12.75 7.09
N ALA A 234 -2.03 -12.07 6.02
CA ALA A 234 -2.80 -11.97 4.80
C ALA A 234 -1.90 -11.80 3.57
N CYS A 235 -2.47 -12.02 2.39
CA CYS A 235 -1.87 -11.69 1.11
C CYS A 235 -2.72 -10.66 0.37
N PHE A 236 -2.08 -9.68 -0.28
CA PHE A 236 -2.79 -8.61 -0.95
C PHE A 236 -2.32 -8.34 -2.37
N TYR A 237 -3.21 -7.70 -3.13
CA TYR A 237 -2.99 -7.24 -4.50
C TYR A 237 -3.54 -5.83 -4.66
N VAL A 238 -2.88 -5.01 -5.46
CA VAL A 238 -3.28 -3.62 -5.71
C VAL A 238 -3.22 -3.34 -7.21
N MET A 239 -4.33 -2.85 -7.76
CA MET A 239 -4.40 -2.31 -9.11
C MET A 239 -4.49 -0.79 -9.06
N ALA A 240 -3.89 -0.15 -10.05
CA ALA A 240 -3.95 1.29 -10.21
C ALA A 240 -4.13 1.70 -11.67
N GLU A 241 -4.82 2.79 -11.89
CA GLU A 241 -4.97 3.47 -13.18
C GLU A 241 -3.88 4.54 -13.32
N ASP A 242 -3.17 4.52 -14.45
CA ASP A 242 -2.12 5.48 -14.80
C ASP A 242 -2.69 6.77 -15.43
N PRO A 243 -1.86 7.79 -15.75
CA PRO A 243 -2.33 9.03 -16.38
C PRO A 243 -2.99 8.86 -17.75
N TYR A 244 -2.82 7.70 -18.39
CA TYR A 244 -3.39 7.38 -19.68
C TYR A 244 -4.76 6.69 -19.56
N GLY A 245 -5.26 6.50 -18.33
CA GLY A 245 -6.49 5.77 -18.06
C GLY A 245 -6.33 4.25 -18.18
N LYS A 246 -5.09 3.74 -18.17
CA LYS A 246 -4.83 2.31 -18.23
C LYS A 246 -4.66 1.74 -16.84
N GLU A 247 -5.49 0.76 -16.50
CA GLU A 247 -5.37 0.01 -15.26
C GLU A 247 -4.27 -1.05 -15.38
N GLN A 248 -3.42 -1.15 -14.35
CA GLN A 248 -2.34 -2.13 -14.28
C GLN A 248 -2.02 -2.54 -12.85
N MET A 249 -1.31 -3.67 -12.74
CA MET A 249 -0.90 -4.23 -11.46
C MET A 249 0.17 -3.35 -10.79
N LEU A 250 -0.21 -2.72 -9.68
CA LEU A 250 0.71 -1.96 -8.84
C LEU A 250 1.49 -2.92 -7.95
N VAL A 251 0.80 -3.76 -7.17
CA VAL A 251 1.39 -4.77 -6.27
C VAL A 251 0.75 -6.13 -6.53
N ALA A 252 1.56 -7.16 -6.80
CA ALA A 252 1.08 -8.53 -6.98
C ALA A 252 1.53 -9.42 -5.84
N GLU A 253 0.59 -10.16 -5.24
CA GLU A 253 0.81 -11.31 -4.35
C GLU A 253 1.91 -11.05 -3.30
N TYR A 254 1.66 -10.09 -2.42
CA TYR A 254 2.58 -9.75 -1.35
C TYR A 254 1.97 -10.07 0.02
N GLU A 255 2.77 -10.64 0.90
CA GLU A 255 2.37 -10.93 2.28
C GLU A 255 2.34 -9.64 3.10
N ILE A 256 1.32 -9.49 3.94
CA ILE A 256 1.14 -8.37 4.84
C ILE A 256 0.65 -8.88 6.18
N VAL A 257 1.23 -8.34 7.25
CA VAL A 257 0.75 -8.58 8.61
C VAL A 257 0.03 -7.33 9.09
N PHE A 258 -1.08 -7.52 9.81
CA PHE A 258 -1.76 -6.47 10.54
C PHE A 258 -1.66 -6.72 12.04
N ALA A 259 -1.49 -5.65 12.81
CA ALA A 259 -1.66 -5.66 14.25
C ALA A 259 -2.97 -4.97 14.64
N VAL A 260 -3.71 -5.60 15.55
CA VAL A 260 -4.89 -5.00 16.18
C VAL A 260 -4.48 -4.35 17.49
N LYS A 261 -4.81 -3.09 17.69
CA LYS A 261 -4.54 -2.36 18.93
C LYS A 261 -5.60 -1.30 19.17
N ASP A 262 -6.19 -1.29 20.36
CA ASP A 262 -7.24 -0.35 20.75
C ASP A 262 -8.42 -0.36 19.76
N GLY A 263 -8.78 -1.55 19.25
CA GLY A 263 -9.82 -1.74 18.24
C GLY A 263 -9.51 -1.16 16.86
N LYS A 264 -8.24 -0.86 16.57
CA LYS A 264 -7.76 -0.35 15.27
C LYS A 264 -6.79 -1.34 14.62
N TYR A 265 -6.74 -1.30 13.29
CA TYR A 265 -5.85 -2.13 12.49
C TYR A 265 -4.66 -1.29 12.01
N TYR A 266 -3.47 -1.89 12.03
CA TYR A 266 -2.23 -1.27 11.59
C TYR A 266 -1.45 -2.23 10.71
N THR A 267 -0.87 -1.74 9.61
CA THR A 267 0.10 -2.48 8.81
C THR A 267 1.53 -2.24 9.31
N PHE A 268 2.45 -3.03 8.80
CA PHE A 268 3.89 -2.79 8.86
C PHE A 268 4.34 -2.34 7.46
N GLY A 269 5.21 -1.32 7.41
CA GLY A 269 5.60 -0.65 6.17
C GLY A 269 6.61 -1.43 5.34
#